data_AF-A0AA37N488-F1
#
_entry.id   AF-A0AA37N488-F1
#
_cell.length_a   1.000
_cell.length_b   1.000
_cell.length_c   1.000
_cell.angle_alpha   90.00
_cell.angle_beta   90.00
_cell.angle_gamma   90.00
#
_symmetry.space_group_name_H-M   'P 1'
#
loop_
_entity.id
_entity.type
_entity.pdbx_description
1 polymer ?
#
loop_
_entity_poly.entity_id
_entity_poly.type
_entity_poly.pdbx_seq_one_letter_code
_entity_poly.pdbx_strand_id
1 'polypeptide(L)' 'MRRFDEPSPFVPSKEEAAILIDSKPDLKQQTMTALLYSSGLRIEEVYHCPKDWLFPQQRHPDRPIDTF' A
#
# COMPACT_ATOMS: atom_id res chain seq x y z
N MET A 1 6.92 -22.54 -23.39
CA MET A 1 7.74 -21.45 -23.96
C MET A 1 7.34 -20.16 -23.23
N ARG A 2 8.25 -19.50 -22.51
CA ARG A 2 7.97 -18.22 -21.83
C ARG A 2 7.91 -17.12 -22.89
N ARG A 3 6.85 -16.31 -22.89
CA ARG A 3 6.67 -15.18 -23.81
C ARG A 3 7.53 -14.01 -23.33
N PHE A 4 8.80 -14.00 -23.71
CA PHE A 4 9.72 -12.90 -23.41
C PHE A 4 9.64 -11.76 -24.42
N ASP A 5 8.99 -12.00 -25.57
CA ASP A 5 8.86 -11.04 -26.67
C ASP A 5 7.59 -10.18 -26.57
N GLU A 6 6.75 -10.41 -25.55
CA GLU A 6 5.55 -9.61 -25.31
C GLU A 6 5.97 -8.30 -24.62
N PRO A 7 5.58 -7.13 -25.15
CA PRO A 7 5.91 -5.87 -24.52
C PRO A 7 5.39 -5.87 -23.08
N SER A 8 6.22 -5.40 -22.16
CA SER A 8 5.85 -5.30 -20.75
C SER A 8 4.51 -4.54 -20.63
N PRO A 9 3.61 -4.98 -19.73
CA PRO A 9 2.49 -4.13 -19.35
C PRO A 9 3.04 -2.78 -18.86
N PHE A 10 2.22 -1.75 -18.99
CA PHE A 10 2.57 -0.38 -18.61
C PHE A 10 3.20 -0.34 -17.21
N VAL A 11 4.41 0.22 -17.14
CA VAL A 11 5.15 0.44 -15.88
C VAL A 11 5.22 1.95 -15.66
N PRO A 12 4.64 2.47 -14.57
CA PRO A 12 4.73 3.89 -14.24
C PRO A 12 6.18 4.34 -14.05
N SER A 13 6.48 5.57 -14.43
CA SER A 13 7.74 6.22 -14.04
C SER A 13 7.74 6.54 -12.54
N LYS A 14 8.92 6.91 -12.02
CA LYS A 14 9.04 7.33 -10.61
C LYS A 14 8.23 8.59 -10.32
N GLU A 15 8.20 9.51 -11.27
CA GLU A 15 7.48 10.78 -11.19
C GLU A 15 5.97 10.54 -11.21
N GLU A 16 5.48 9.68 -12.10
CA GLU A 16 4.08 9.29 -12.17
C GLU A 16 3.62 8.59 -10.87
N ALA A 17 4.46 7.71 -10.32
CA ALA A 17 4.19 7.05 -9.06
C ALA A 17 4.13 8.05 -7.87
N ALA A 18 5.04 9.01 -7.82
CA ALA A 18 5.04 10.05 -6.80
C ALA A 18 3.78 10.93 -6.88
N ILE A 19 3.42 11.39 -8.08
CA ILE A 19 2.19 12.16 -8.32
C ILE A 19 0.96 11.37 -7.87
N LEU A 20 0.91 10.06 -8.16
CA LEU A 20 -0.19 9.20 -7.74
C LEU A 20 -0.29 9.10 -6.21
N ILE A 21 0.83 8.94 -5.51
CA ILE A 21 0.89 8.87 -4.06
C ILE A 21 0.38 10.19 -3.46
N ASP A 22 0.92 11.32 -3.93
CA ASP A 22 0.60 12.65 -3.40
C ASP A 22 -0.81 13.14 -3.77
N SER A 23 -1.42 12.57 -4.80
CA SER A 23 -2.81 12.90 -5.19
C SER A 23 -3.86 12.41 -4.18
N LYS A 24 -3.49 11.53 -3.25
CA LYS A 24 -4.47 10.92 -2.32
C LYS A 24 -4.79 11.88 -1.16
N PRO A 25 -6.08 12.14 -0.87
CA PRO A 25 -6.48 13.08 0.17
C PRO A 25 -6.36 12.53 1.59
N ASP A 26 -6.35 11.20 1.75
CA ASP A 26 -6.27 10.53 3.05
C ASP A 26 -4.86 10.00 3.30
N LEU A 27 -4.27 10.36 4.44
CA LEU A 27 -2.91 9.96 4.82
C LEU A 27 -2.76 8.43 4.83
N LYS A 28 -3.78 7.72 5.31
CA LYS A 28 -3.76 6.25 5.34
C LYS A 28 -3.69 5.66 3.93
N GLN A 29 -4.48 6.19 2.99
CA GLN A 29 -4.43 5.76 1.59
C GLN A 29 -3.09 6.12 0.92
N GLN A 30 -2.53 7.29 1.21
CA GLN A 30 -1.21 7.71 0.73
C GLN A 30 -0.13 6.74 1.20
N THR A 31 -0.08 6.43 2.50
CA THR A 31 0.91 5.50 3.06
C THR A 31 0.74 4.07 2.54
N MET A 32 -0.50 3.58 2.41
CA MET A 32 -0.76 2.28 1.80
C MET A 32 -0.24 2.19 0.35
N THR A 33 -0.43 3.26 -0.43
CA THR A 33 0.03 3.32 -1.83
C THR A 33 1.55 3.40 -1.92
N ALA A 34 2.19 4.18 -1.03
CA ALA A 34 3.64 4.27 -0.93
C ALA A 34 4.27 2.92 -0.53
N LEU A 35 3.64 2.19 0.39
CA LEU A 35 4.09 0.83 0.76
C LEU A 35 3.96 -0.14 -0.40
N LEU A 36 2.81 -0.16 -1.09
CA LEU A 36 2.61 -0.99 -2.29
C LEU A 36 3.72 -0.77 -3.32
N TYR A 37 4.04 0.49 -3.61
CA TYR A 37 5.08 0.86 -4.58
C TYR A 37 6.50 0.49 -4.13
N SER A 38 6.87 0.79 -2.88
CA SER A 38 8.24 0.60 -2.38
C SER A 38 8.60 -0.85 -2.05
N SER A 39 7.63 -1.63 -1.59
CA SER A 39 7.84 -3.03 -1.17
C SER A 39 7.42 -4.06 -2.22
N GLY A 40 6.69 -3.65 -3.26
CA GLY A 40 6.16 -4.56 -4.29
C GLY A 40 5.09 -5.53 -3.77
N LEU A 41 4.48 -5.23 -2.62
CA LEU A 41 3.40 -6.03 -2.04
C LEU A 41 2.14 -5.98 -2.91
N ARG A 42 1.32 -7.02 -2.79
CA ARG A 42 -0.01 -7.06 -3.39
C ARG A 42 -1.00 -6.23 -2.57
N ILE A 43 -2.06 -5.76 -3.21
CA ILE A 43 -3.12 -4.95 -2.54
C ILE A 43 -3.70 -5.70 -1.33
N GLU A 44 -3.95 -7.00 -1.46
CA GLU A 44 -4.46 -7.85 -0.36
C GLU A 44 -3.50 -7.87 0.84
N GLU A 45 -2.19 -7.91 0.59
CA GLU A 45 -1.17 -7.93 1.64
C GLU A 45 -1.10 -6.58 2.35
N VAL A 46 -1.20 -5.48 1.61
CA VAL A 46 -1.24 -4.12 2.18
C VAL A 46 -2.53 -3.88 2.97
N TYR A 47 -3.65 -4.47 2.53
CA TYR A 47 -4.93 -4.33 3.22
C TYR A 47 -4.97 -5.08 4.55
N HIS A 48 -4.38 -6.28 4.60
CA HIS A 48 -4.43 -7.15 5.78
C HIS A 48 -3.28 -6.95 6.77
N CYS A 49 -2.07 -6.64 6.29
CA CYS A 49 -0.90 -6.53 7.16
C CYS A 49 -0.74 -5.09 7.71
N PRO A 50 -0.32 -4.07 6.94
CA PRO A 50 -0.19 -2.68 7.37
C PRO A 50 -1.37 -2.13 8.15
N LYS A 51 -2.61 -2.39 7.76
CA LYS A 51 -3.76 -1.77 8.43
C LYS A 51 -3.79 -2.06 9.93
N ASP A 52 -3.32 -3.22 10.37
CA ASP A 52 -3.39 -3.63 11.77
C ASP A 52 -2.20 -3.15 12.60
N TRP A 53 -0.97 -3.10 12.04
CA TRP A 53 0.22 -2.62 12.76
C TRP A 53 0.57 -1.14 12.49
N LEU A 54 0.37 -0.66 11.26
CA LEU A 54 0.67 0.71 10.83
C LEU A 54 -0.42 1.70 11.21
N PHE A 55 -1.67 1.24 11.29
CA PHE A 55 -2.82 2.06 11.70
C PHE A 55 -3.72 1.30 12.68
N PRO A 56 -3.20 0.97 13.89
CA PRO A 56 -3.93 0.17 14.86
C PRO A 56 -5.29 0.79 15.16
N GLN A 57 -6.35 0.00 15.02
CA GLN A 57 -7.73 0.44 15.23
C GLN A 57 -8.24 -0.09 16.57
N GLN A 58 -8.85 0.78 17.38
CA GLN A 58 -9.51 0.35 18.61
C GLN A 58 -10.76 -0.45 18.27
N ARG A 59 -10.67 -1.78 18.34
CA ARG A 59 -11.78 -2.70 18.02
C ARG A 59 -12.74 -2.90 19.19
N HIS A 60 -12.27 -2.69 20.41
CA HIS A 60 -13.05 -2.76 21.65
C HIS A 60 -12.79 -1.51 22.49
N PRO A 61 -13.81 -0.71 22.82
CA PRO A 61 -13.63 0.52 23.61
C PRO A 61 -13.17 0.22 25.04
N ASP A 62 -13.50 -0.97 25.56
CA ASP A 62 -13.15 -1.40 26.93
C ASP A 62 -11.73 -1.97 27.06
N ARG A 63 -10.99 -2.07 25.95
CA ARG A 63 -9.62 -2.58 25.94
C ARG A 63 -8.67 -1.49 25.44
N PRO A 64 -7.45 -1.41 25.99
CA PRO A 64 -6.42 -0.57 25.41
C PRO A 64 -6.19 -0.98 23.95
N ILE A 65 -5.78 -0.04 23.13
CA ILE A 65 -5.31 -0.34 21.78
C ILE A 65 -4.08 -1.26 21.97
N ASP A 66 -4.11 -2.45 21.37
CA ASP A 66 -2.94 -3.33 21.29
C ASP A 66 -1.92 -2.67 20.36
N THR A 67 -1.19 -1.72 20.92
CA THR A 67 0.05 -1.15 20.40
C THR A 67 1.18 -1.73 21.23
N PHE A 68 2.21 -2.24 20.56
CA PHE A 68 3.42 -2.82 21.16
C PHE A 68 4.02 -1.97 22.27
#